data_AF-K7VST8-F1
#
_entry.id   AF-K7VST8-F1
#
_cell.length_a   1.000
_cell.length_b   1.000
_cell.length_c   1.000
_cell.angle_alpha   90.00
_cell.angle_beta   90.00
_cell.angle_gamma   90.00
#
_symmetry.space_group_name_H-M   'P 1'
#
loop_
_entity.id
_entity.type
_entity.pdbx_description
1 polymer ?
#
loop_
_entity_poly.entity_id
_entity_poly.type
_entity_poly.pdbx_seq_one_letter_code
_entity_poly.pdbx_strand_id
1 'polypeptide(L)'
;MIENTDLILRKTPENDNTFNNQGVKFSSDSTIHTWENLRFRSKTEIKIAEALDRTGVLFVPNSLARLTTPKGRENKEADFLICYNGKWGVLEVDGPFHTAERRVEEQERERIFKKNGIKVVERFDAERCYNNPDEVVQEFFKMIEIGYS
;
A
#
# COMPACT_ATOMS: atom_id res chain seq x y z
N MET A 1 -32.02 -5.26 34.88
CA MET A 1 -31.86 -4.00 34.12
C MET A 1 -30.55 -4.11 33.37
N ILE A 2 -30.63 -4.03 32.04
CA ILE A 2 -29.50 -4.15 31.13
C ILE A 2 -28.86 -2.76 31.07
N GLU A 3 -27.63 -2.60 31.54
CA GLU A 3 -26.87 -1.38 31.32
C GLU A 3 -25.80 -1.62 30.23
N ASN A 4 -26.09 -0.99 29.10
CA ASN A 4 -25.31 -0.80 27.87
C ASN A 4 -23.78 -0.89 28.01
N THR A 5 -23.21 -1.90 27.34
CA THR A 5 -21.78 -2.05 27.08
C THR A 5 -21.25 -1.23 25.88
N ASP A 6 -22.00 -0.26 25.36
CA ASP A 6 -21.70 0.42 24.09
C ASP A 6 -21.07 1.82 24.20
N LEU A 7 -20.41 2.16 25.32
CA LEU A 7 -19.76 3.46 25.50
C LEU A 7 -18.26 3.38 25.76
N ILE A 8 -17.54 2.61 24.95
CA ILE A 8 -16.09 2.82 24.74
C ILE A 8 -15.81 2.96 23.24
N LEU A 9 -16.58 3.85 22.58
CA LEU A 9 -16.03 4.59 21.45
C LEU A 9 -15.06 5.60 22.07
N ARG A 10 -13.81 5.18 22.31
CA ARG A 10 -12.74 6.11 22.67
C ARG A 10 -12.68 7.14 21.54
N LYS A 11 -13.25 8.32 21.78
CA LYS A 11 -12.86 9.55 21.11
C LYS A 11 -11.38 9.74 21.45
N THR A 12 -10.51 9.17 20.61
CA THR A 12 -9.10 9.51 20.60
C THR A 12 -9.02 11.01 20.37
N PRO A 13 -8.20 11.76 21.13
CA PRO A 13 -8.14 13.21 21.01
C PRO A 13 -7.82 13.58 19.56
N GLU A 14 -8.45 14.65 19.06
CA GLU A 14 -8.02 15.41 17.89
C GLU A 14 -6.62 15.98 18.17
N ASN A 15 -5.60 15.12 18.17
CA ASN A 15 -4.25 15.58 17.92
C ASN A 15 -4.15 15.68 16.41
N ASP A 16 -4.06 16.91 15.93
CA ASP A 16 -3.70 17.27 14.57
C ASP A 16 -2.40 16.55 14.23
N ASN A 17 -2.56 15.34 13.71
CA ASN A 17 -1.52 14.41 13.33
C ASN A 17 -0.96 14.95 12.01
N THR A 18 -0.52 16.20 11.96
CA THR A 18 -0.11 16.93 10.75
C THR A 18 1.23 16.43 10.24
N PHE A 19 2.09 15.95 11.14
CA PHE A 19 3.41 15.41 10.82
C PHE A 19 3.44 13.89 10.96
N ASN A 20 3.77 13.19 9.87
CA ASN A 20 4.11 11.77 9.90
C ASN A 20 5.40 11.53 9.11
N ASN A 21 6.05 10.39 9.33
CA ASN A 21 7.30 10.03 8.66
C ASN A 21 7.08 9.32 7.30
N GLN A 22 5.83 9.08 6.89
CA GLN A 22 5.56 8.49 5.56
C GLN A 22 5.95 9.45 4.43
N GLY A 23 6.11 10.76 4.70
CA GLY A 23 6.72 11.72 3.76
C GLY A 23 5.90 11.97 2.48
N VAL A 24 4.69 11.43 2.44
CA VAL A 24 3.76 11.52 1.32
C VAL A 24 2.85 12.74 1.48
N LYS A 25 2.68 13.49 0.38
CA LYS A 25 1.77 14.63 0.33
C LYS A 25 0.34 14.12 0.07
N PHE A 26 -0.55 14.44 1.00
CA PHE A 26 -1.99 14.30 0.81
C PHE A 26 -2.54 15.66 0.35
N SER A 27 -3.40 15.66 -0.66
CA SER A 27 -4.10 16.87 -1.09
C SER A 27 -5.01 17.34 0.05
N SER A 28 -5.20 18.65 0.21
CA SER A 28 -6.16 19.21 1.17
C SER A 28 -7.57 18.67 0.97
N ASP A 29 -7.89 18.32 -0.27
CA ASP A 29 -9.23 17.90 -0.67
C ASP A 29 -9.39 16.36 -0.67
N SER A 30 -8.31 15.62 -0.41
CA SER A 30 -8.33 14.16 -0.33
C SER A 30 -8.62 13.70 1.10
N THR A 31 -9.54 12.75 1.25
CA THR A 31 -9.78 12.12 2.55
C THR A 31 -8.56 11.28 2.92
N ILE A 32 -7.96 11.58 4.07
CA ILE A 32 -6.88 10.80 4.65
C ILE A 32 -7.50 9.72 5.52
N HIS A 33 -7.19 8.45 5.25
CA HIS A 33 -7.59 7.34 6.10
C HIS A 33 -6.45 6.98 7.05
N THR A 34 -6.77 6.58 8.29
CA THR A 34 -5.77 6.22 9.31
C THR A 34 -6.10 4.89 9.97
N TRP A 35 -5.05 4.09 10.24
CA TRP A 35 -5.12 2.82 10.96
C TRP A 35 -3.74 2.52 11.57
N GLU A 36 -3.67 2.12 12.84
CA GLU A 36 -2.41 1.89 13.59
C GLU A 36 -1.36 3.02 13.46
N ASN A 37 -1.82 4.28 13.47
CA ASN A 37 -1.01 5.49 13.25
C ASN A 37 -0.37 5.61 11.86
N LEU A 38 -0.70 4.73 10.92
CA LEU A 38 -0.34 4.79 9.51
C LEU A 38 -1.45 5.51 8.72
N ARG A 39 -1.07 6.23 7.68
CA ARG A 39 -1.99 6.88 6.73
C ARG A 39 -2.11 6.09 5.44
N PHE A 40 -3.29 6.17 4.83
CA PHE A 40 -3.72 5.48 3.61
C PHE A 40 -4.54 6.40 2.71
N ARG A 41 -4.51 6.15 1.40
CA ARG A 41 -5.31 6.87 0.37
C ARG A 41 -6.72 6.32 0.26
N SER A 42 -6.94 5.08 0.69
CA SER A 42 -8.25 4.42 0.60
C SER A 42 -8.53 3.46 1.76
N LYS A 43 -9.81 3.15 1.97
CA LYS A 43 -10.22 2.04 2.86
C LYS A 43 -9.78 0.67 2.33
N THR A 44 -9.61 0.54 1.02
CA THR A 44 -9.12 -0.68 0.37
C THR A 44 -7.67 -0.97 0.76
N GLU A 45 -6.81 0.04 0.77
CA GLU A 45 -5.44 -0.13 1.28
C GLU A 45 -5.44 -0.55 2.76
N ILE A 46 -6.33 0.00 3.60
CA ILE A 46 -6.45 -0.45 4.99
C ILE A 46 -6.78 -1.96 5.05
N LYS A 47 -7.62 -2.48 4.16
CA LYS A 47 -7.91 -3.93 4.11
C LYS A 47 -6.68 -4.78 3.77
N ILE A 48 -5.84 -4.32 2.85
CA ILE A 48 -4.56 -4.98 2.57
C ILE A 48 -3.61 -4.86 3.75
N ALA A 49 -3.51 -3.70 4.39
CA ALA A 49 -2.67 -3.51 5.58
C ALA A 49 -3.08 -4.42 6.74
N GLU A 50 -4.38 -4.51 7.04
CA GLU A 50 -4.94 -5.44 8.03
C GLU A 50 -4.58 -6.90 7.69
N ALA A 51 -4.64 -7.29 6.41
CA ALA A 51 -4.27 -8.64 5.98
C ALA A 51 -2.78 -8.92 6.08
N LEU A 52 -1.92 -7.97 5.69
CA LEU A 52 -0.46 -8.08 5.86
C LEU A 52 -0.11 -8.20 7.35
N ASP A 53 -0.70 -7.38 8.20
CA ASP A 53 -0.46 -7.37 9.65
C ASP A 53 -0.79 -8.72 10.31
N ARG A 54 -1.90 -9.37 9.92
CA ARG A 54 -2.25 -10.73 10.38
C ARG A 54 -1.16 -11.77 10.09
N THR A 55 -0.33 -11.56 9.07
CA THR A 55 0.77 -12.48 8.71
C THR A 55 2.06 -12.21 9.48
N GLY A 56 2.18 -11.06 10.15
CA GLY A 56 3.41 -10.61 10.81
C GLY A 56 4.54 -10.24 9.84
N VAL A 57 4.24 -10.06 8.55
CA VAL A 57 5.23 -9.61 7.55
C VAL A 57 5.61 -8.15 7.79
N LEU A 58 6.84 -7.78 7.45
CA LEU A 58 7.23 -6.37 7.39
C LEU A 58 6.63 -5.73 6.14
N PHE A 59 5.90 -4.64 6.31
CA PHE A 59 5.42 -3.81 5.21
C PHE A 59 5.55 -2.31 5.52
N VAL A 60 5.63 -1.51 4.47
CA VAL A 60 5.69 -0.04 4.52
C VAL A 60 4.64 0.51 3.55
N PRO A 61 3.51 1.04 4.05
CA PRO A 61 2.50 1.63 3.19
C PRO A 61 2.86 3.05 2.75
N ASN A 62 2.37 3.46 1.58
CA ASN A 62 2.63 4.76 0.97
C ASN A 62 4.14 5.06 0.92
N SER A 63 4.91 4.09 0.43
CA SER A 63 6.37 4.13 0.47
C SER A 63 6.90 5.04 -0.64
N LEU A 64 7.59 6.13 -0.27
CA LEU A 64 8.22 7.05 -1.21
C LEU A 64 9.65 6.60 -1.52
N ALA A 65 9.84 5.90 -2.64
CA ALA A 65 11.13 5.37 -3.05
C ALA A 65 11.95 6.38 -3.87
N ARG A 66 13.28 6.43 -3.66
CA ARG A 66 14.22 7.19 -4.49
C ARG A 66 14.85 6.26 -5.53
N LEU A 67 14.49 6.43 -6.80
CA LEU A 67 14.81 5.49 -7.88
C LEU A 67 15.64 6.17 -8.99
N THR A 68 16.43 5.38 -9.70
CA THR A 68 17.11 5.82 -10.94
C THR A 68 16.16 5.58 -12.12
N THR A 69 15.83 6.66 -12.82
CA THR A 69 15.01 6.68 -14.04
C THR A 69 15.89 7.12 -15.23
N PRO A 70 15.40 7.00 -16.47
CA PRO A 70 16.10 7.55 -17.64
C PRO A 70 16.35 9.07 -17.55
N LYS A 71 15.58 9.80 -16.73
CA LYS A 71 15.69 11.25 -16.54
C LYS A 71 16.55 11.64 -15.33
N GLY A 72 17.12 10.66 -14.61
CA GLY A 72 17.94 10.87 -13.43
C GLY A 72 17.33 10.28 -12.16
N ARG A 73 17.61 10.86 -10.99
CA ARG A 73 17.06 10.38 -9.72
C ARG A 73 15.69 11.02 -9.48
N GLU A 74 14.66 10.20 -9.33
CA GLU A 74 13.27 10.62 -9.07
C GLU A 74 12.70 9.93 -7.83
N ASN A 75 11.66 10.52 -7.24
CA ASN A 75 10.86 9.88 -6.20
C ASN A 75 9.63 9.24 -6.85
N LYS A 76 9.30 8.01 -6.49
CA LYS A 76 8.07 7.32 -6.90
C LYS A 76 7.43 6.70 -5.66
N GLU A 77 6.13 6.91 -5.52
CA GLU A 77 5.30 6.33 -4.47
C GLU A 77 4.82 4.94 -4.93
N ALA A 78 4.80 3.99 -4.01
CA ALA A 78 4.14 2.70 -4.15
C ALA A 78 3.20 2.48 -2.98
N ASP A 79 2.04 1.86 -3.22
CA ASP A 79 1.01 1.67 -2.19
C ASP A 79 1.56 0.82 -1.04
N PHE A 80 2.23 -0.30 -1.35
CA PHE A 80 2.91 -1.13 -0.38
C PHE A 80 4.28 -1.59 -0.85
N LEU A 81 5.30 -1.38 0.00
CA LEU A 81 6.57 -2.09 -0.09
C LEU A 81 6.61 -3.16 1.01
N ILE A 82 6.79 -4.43 0.62
CA ILE A 82 6.66 -5.59 1.50
C ILE A 82 7.98 -6.38 1.51
N CYS A 83 8.44 -6.77 2.69
CA CYS A 83 9.59 -7.67 2.86
C CYS A 83 9.11 -9.02 3.38
N TYR A 84 8.99 -9.99 2.49
CA TYR A 84 8.58 -11.35 2.80
C TYR A 84 9.77 -12.30 2.70
N ASN A 85 10.14 -12.96 3.79
CA ASN A 85 11.31 -13.86 3.88
C ASN A 85 12.61 -13.23 3.36
N GLY A 86 12.84 -11.95 3.67
CA GLY A 86 14.02 -11.19 3.22
C GLY A 86 13.99 -10.74 1.76
N LYS A 87 12.91 -11.04 1.03
CA LYS A 87 12.70 -10.67 -0.37
C LYS A 87 11.72 -9.50 -0.44
N TRP A 88 12.03 -8.52 -1.28
CA TRP A 88 11.23 -7.30 -1.40
C TRP A 88 10.28 -7.35 -2.59
N GLY A 89 9.04 -6.94 -2.39
CA GLY A 89 8.04 -6.79 -3.43
C GLY A 89 7.25 -5.49 -3.29
N VAL A 90 6.71 -5.02 -4.41
CA VAL A 90 5.75 -3.90 -4.45
C VAL A 90 4.37 -4.42 -4.82
N LEU A 91 3.38 -4.11 -3.99
CA LEU A 91 1.96 -4.38 -4.24
C LEU A 91 1.23 -3.04 -4.43
N GLU A 92 0.51 -2.92 -5.53
CA GLU A 92 -0.25 -1.72 -5.90
C GLU A 92 -1.74 -2.07 -5.98
N VAL A 93 -2.59 -1.20 -5.43
CA VAL A 93 -4.05 -1.33 -5.43
C VAL A 93 -4.62 -0.53 -6.60
N ASP A 94 -5.17 -1.23 -7.59
CA ASP A 94 -5.62 -0.65 -8.85
C ASP A 94 -7.10 -0.25 -8.78
N GLY A 95 -7.37 1.06 -8.86
CA GLY A 95 -8.74 1.58 -8.95
C GLY A 95 -9.34 1.41 -10.36
N PRO A 96 -10.68 1.49 -10.50
CA PRO A 96 -11.41 1.08 -11.71
C PRO A 96 -11.21 1.97 -12.97
N PHE A 97 -10.30 2.95 -12.93
CA PHE A 97 -10.18 3.97 -13.97
C PHE A 97 -8.87 3.84 -14.76
N HIS A 98 -8.73 2.78 -15.56
CA HIS A 98 -7.61 2.64 -16.48
C HIS A 98 -7.94 3.20 -17.87
N THR A 99 -7.33 4.34 -18.21
CA THR A 99 -7.27 4.79 -19.61
C THR A 99 -6.06 4.15 -20.31
N ALA A 100 -6.00 4.20 -21.64
CA ALA A 100 -4.87 3.67 -22.40
C ALA A 100 -3.54 4.35 -22.03
N GLU A 101 -3.58 5.64 -21.70
CA GLU A 101 -2.44 6.45 -21.29
C GLU A 101 -1.92 6.01 -19.92
N ARG A 102 -2.82 5.73 -18.96
CA ARG A 102 -2.45 5.23 -17.64
C ARG A 102 -1.73 3.88 -17.70
N ARG A 103 -2.12 2.99 -18.64
CA ARG A 103 -1.43 1.70 -18.83
C ARG A 103 0.04 1.86 -19.19
N VAL A 104 0.38 2.85 -20.01
CA VAL A 104 1.79 3.11 -20.36
C VAL A 104 2.56 3.59 -19.14
N GLU A 105 2.00 4.54 -18.38
CA GLU A 105 2.62 5.04 -17.15
C GLU A 105 2.77 3.95 -16.08
N GLU A 106 1.79 3.07 -15.95
CA GLU A 106 1.80 1.91 -15.03
C GLU A 106 2.90 0.92 -15.40
N GLN A 107 3.03 0.57 -16.68
CA GLN A 107 4.11 -0.31 -17.18
C GLN A 107 5.48 0.33 -17.02
N GLU A 108 5.61 1.63 -17.26
CA GLU A 108 6.87 2.35 -17.03
C GLU A 108 7.23 2.34 -15.54
N ARG A 109 6.26 2.58 -14.65
CA ARG A 109 6.48 2.55 -13.20
C ARG A 109 6.97 1.17 -12.73
N GLU A 110 6.30 0.11 -13.17
CA GLU A 110 6.69 -1.27 -12.87
C GLU A 110 8.14 -1.55 -13.31
N ARG A 111 8.48 -1.19 -14.56
CA ARG A 111 9.84 -1.35 -15.11
C ARG A 111 10.87 -0.57 -14.32
N ILE A 112 10.54 0.62 -13.81
CA ILE A 112 11.47 1.44 -13.03
C ILE A 112 11.79 0.73 -11.70
N PHE A 113 10.80 0.24 -10.96
CA PHE A 113 11.05 -0.52 -9.72
C PHE A 113 11.88 -1.79 -10.00
N LYS A 114 11.54 -2.52 -11.06
CA LYS A 114 12.29 -3.72 -11.48
C LYS A 114 13.76 -3.43 -11.81
N LYS A 115 14.04 -2.36 -12.56
CA LYS A 115 15.41 -1.92 -12.85
C LYS A 115 16.20 -1.49 -11.61
N ASN A 116 15.53 -1.13 -10.53
CA ASN A 116 16.15 -0.72 -9.26
C ASN A 116 16.20 -1.88 -8.23
N GLY A 117 15.96 -3.13 -8.64
CA GLY A 117 16.25 -4.33 -7.84
C GLY A 117 15.04 -5.01 -7.17
N ILE A 118 13.83 -4.45 -7.30
CA ILE A 118 12.61 -5.12 -6.85
C ILE A 118 12.17 -6.12 -7.91
N LYS A 119 12.21 -7.43 -7.65
CA LYS A 119 11.88 -8.41 -8.70
C LYS A 119 10.38 -8.57 -8.96
N VAL A 120 9.56 -8.29 -7.95
CA VAL A 120 8.11 -8.50 -7.98
C VAL A 120 7.39 -7.18 -7.74
N VAL A 121 6.64 -6.74 -8.74
CA VAL A 121 5.87 -5.49 -8.73
C VAL A 121 4.54 -5.83 -9.37
N GLU A 122 3.50 -5.94 -8.58
CA GLU A 122 2.21 -6.49 -9.03
C GLU A 122 1.05 -5.59 -8.64
N ARG A 123 0.05 -5.53 -9.51
CA ARG A 123 -1.16 -4.74 -9.35
C ARG A 123 -2.34 -5.67 -9.10
N PHE A 124 -3.18 -5.31 -8.13
CA PHE A 124 -4.40 -6.04 -7.83
C PHE A 124 -5.59 -5.09 -7.88
N ASP A 125 -6.65 -5.54 -8.53
CA ASP A 125 -7.92 -4.81 -8.60
C ASP A 125 -8.44 -4.43 -7.19
N ALA A 126 -8.92 -3.19 -7.05
CA ALA A 126 -9.35 -2.63 -5.78
C ALA A 126 -10.57 -3.33 -5.18
N GLU A 127 -11.50 -3.84 -6.00
CA GLU A 127 -12.65 -4.61 -5.51
C GLU A 127 -12.17 -5.92 -4.89
N ARG A 128 -11.24 -6.62 -5.54
CA ARG A 128 -10.63 -7.83 -5.00
C ARG A 128 -9.81 -7.54 -3.73
N CYS A 129 -9.02 -6.47 -3.72
CA CYS A 129 -8.28 -6.05 -2.53
C CYS A 129 -9.20 -5.73 -1.34
N TYR A 130 -10.41 -5.23 -1.60
CA TYR A 130 -11.37 -4.90 -0.55
C TYR A 130 -12.11 -6.14 -0.02
N ASN A 131 -12.58 -6.98 -0.94
CA ASN A 131 -13.44 -8.13 -0.62
C ASN A 131 -12.66 -9.38 -0.20
N ASN A 132 -11.45 -9.59 -0.73
CA ASN A 132 -10.64 -10.80 -0.52
C ASN A 132 -9.17 -10.45 -0.19
N PRO A 133 -8.87 -9.58 0.79
CA PRO A 133 -7.52 -9.09 1.04
C PRO A 133 -6.53 -10.19 1.44
N ASP A 134 -6.95 -11.19 2.23
CA ASP A 134 -6.08 -12.29 2.64
C ASP A 134 -5.63 -13.14 1.44
N GLU A 135 -6.54 -13.41 0.50
CA GLU A 135 -6.21 -14.15 -0.72
C GLU A 135 -5.21 -13.39 -1.60
N VAL A 136 -5.41 -12.07 -1.74
CA VAL A 136 -4.48 -11.19 -2.46
C VAL A 136 -3.09 -11.22 -1.85
N VAL A 137 -2.99 -11.10 -0.52
CA VAL A 137 -1.70 -11.15 0.20
C VAL A 137 -1.00 -12.50 0.01
N GLN A 138 -1.73 -13.61 0.14
CA GLN A 138 -1.15 -14.95 -0.04
C GLN A 138 -0.72 -15.21 -1.49
N GLU A 139 -1.48 -14.73 -2.47
CA GLU A 139 -1.07 -14.78 -3.88
C GLU A 139 0.21 -13.97 -4.11
N PHE A 140 0.29 -12.76 -3.56
CA PHE A 140 1.46 -11.92 -3.68
C PHE A 140 2.72 -12.54 -3.05
N PHE A 141 2.59 -13.20 -1.90
CA PHE A 141 3.70 -13.95 -1.29
C PHE A 141 4.23 -15.06 -2.22
N LYS A 142 3.34 -15.83 -2.86
CA LYS A 142 3.74 -16.83 -3.86
C LYS A 142 4.47 -16.20 -5.04
N MET A 143 4.02 -15.04 -5.51
CA MET A 143 4.71 -14.29 -6.57
C MET A 143 6.11 -13.88 -6.14
N ILE A 144 6.30 -13.38 -4.90
CA ILE A 144 7.63 -13.10 -4.33
C ILE A 144 8.51 -14.35 -4.29
N GLU A 145 7.97 -15.49 -3.87
CA GLU A 145 8.72 -16.74 -3.84
C GLU A 145 9.21 -17.14 -5.23
N ILE A 146 8.32 -17.12 -6.23
CA ILE A 146 8.63 -17.45 -7.62
C ILE A 146 9.64 -16.45 -8.21
N GLY A 147 9.42 -15.14 -8.05
CA GLY A 147 10.26 -14.10 -8.64
C GLY A 147 11.68 -14.04 -8.09
N TYR A 148 11.91 -14.61 -6.90
CA TYR A 148 13.23 -14.71 -6.27
C TYR A 148 13.77 -16.15 -6.16
N SER A 149 13.12 -17.12 -6.78
CA SER A 149 13.69 -18.46 -7.01
C SER A 149 14.75 -18.40 -8.11
#